data_AF-A0A0A9WBP0-F1
#
_entry.id   AF-A0A0A9WBP0-F1
#
_cell.length_a   1.000
_cell.length_b   1.000
_cell.length_c   1.000
_cell.angle_alpha   90.00
_cell.angle_beta   90.00
_cell.angle_gamma   90.00
#
_symmetry.space_group_name_H-M   'P 1'
#
loop_
_entity.id
_entity.type
_entity.pdbx_description
1 polymer ?
#
loop_
_entity_poly.entity_id
_entity_poly.type
_entity_poly.pdbx_seq_one_letter_code
_entity_poly.pdbx_strand_id
1 'polypeptide(L)'
;KRLTDEHLLDNGYLLHQGVYREVRSICPEGELHELEKALPQHVGYIILGFKSIDRNFSQVMVNSWKDWTGARYIYMYLPDELGLTRISFFTREAPDSLNMFMYVVLVECRSVNTRERQMRLLDFAQRMRVERMSGYISVYGISQE
;
A
#
# COMPACT_ATOMS: atom_id res chain seq x y z
N LYS A 1 15.23 -6.38 -16.14
CA LYS A 1 15.08 -6.24 -17.62
C LYS A 1 13.86 -6.97 -18.20
N ARG A 2 13.40 -8.09 -17.64
CA ARG A 2 12.25 -8.84 -18.19
C ARG A 2 10.88 -8.22 -17.85
N LEU A 3 10.72 -7.61 -16.66
CA LEU A 3 9.45 -7.01 -16.20
C LEU A 3 9.11 -5.63 -16.79
N THR A 4 9.95 -5.11 -17.68
CA THR A 4 9.81 -3.76 -18.27
C THR A 4 9.36 -3.77 -19.72
N ASP A 5 9.22 -4.96 -20.32
CA ASP A 5 8.88 -5.13 -21.73
C ASP A 5 7.37 -5.40 -21.87
N GLU A 6 6.63 -4.41 -22.40
CA GLU A 6 5.18 -4.48 -22.58
C GLU A 6 4.75 -5.51 -23.65
N HIS A 7 5.68 -5.95 -24.51
CA HIS A 7 5.45 -6.90 -25.60
C HIS A 7 5.83 -8.34 -25.25
N LEU A 8 6.06 -8.63 -23.97
CA LEU A 8 6.52 -9.95 -23.54
C LEU A 8 5.47 -11.05 -23.71
N LEU A 9 4.19 -10.69 -23.85
CA LEU A 9 3.05 -11.62 -23.97
C LEU A 9 2.54 -11.76 -25.42
N ASP A 10 3.43 -11.98 -26.40
CA ASP A 10 3.09 -12.18 -27.82
C ASP A 10 2.29 -11.00 -28.45
N ASN A 11 2.18 -10.95 -29.78
CA ASN A 11 1.60 -9.81 -30.49
C ASN A 11 0.08 -9.63 -30.27
N GLY A 12 -0.58 -10.57 -29.59
CA GLY A 12 -2.02 -10.54 -29.29
C GLY A 12 -2.38 -9.90 -27.94
N TYR A 13 -1.42 -9.71 -27.02
CA TYR A 13 -1.69 -9.19 -25.68
C TYR A 13 -0.69 -8.09 -25.28
N LEU A 14 -1.20 -6.95 -24.83
CA LEU A 14 -0.38 -5.87 -24.28
C LEU A 14 -0.33 -6.00 -22.75
N LEU A 15 0.86 -6.23 -22.20
CA LEU A 15 1.03 -6.33 -20.75
C LEU A 15 1.08 -4.93 -20.12
N HIS A 16 0.00 -4.54 -19.44
CA HIS A 16 -0.04 -3.32 -18.65
C HIS A 16 0.43 -3.55 -17.21
N GLN A 17 1.74 -3.57 -17.00
CA GLN A 17 2.36 -3.76 -15.68
C GLN A 17 3.25 -2.57 -15.31
N GLY A 18 3.21 -2.17 -14.04
CA GLY A 18 4.11 -1.18 -13.47
C GLY A 18 5.22 -1.86 -12.67
N VAL A 19 6.43 -1.34 -12.79
CA VAL A 19 7.57 -1.64 -11.92
C VAL A 19 7.68 -0.53 -10.88
N TYR A 20 7.73 -0.91 -9.61
CA TYR A 20 7.76 0.01 -8.49
C TYR A 20 8.97 -0.26 -7.61
N ARG A 21 9.60 0.80 -7.12
CA ARG A 21 10.68 0.75 -6.14
C ARG A 21 10.21 1.35 -4.82
N GLU A 22 10.48 0.65 -3.72
CA GLU A 22 10.29 1.22 -2.39
C GLU A 22 11.32 2.34 -2.18
N VAL A 23 10.86 3.53 -1.82
CA VAL A 23 11.73 4.69 -1.58
C VAL A 23 11.76 5.11 -0.11
N ARG A 24 10.72 4.76 0.66
CA ARG A 24 10.60 5.04 2.10
C ARG A 24 9.76 3.97 2.78
N SER A 25 9.96 3.81 4.08
CA SER A 25 9.10 2.97 4.92
C SER A 25 9.04 3.48 6.36
N ILE A 26 8.04 2.99 7.11
CA ILE A 26 7.89 3.13 8.55
C ILE A 26 7.70 1.72 9.09
N CYS A 27 8.53 1.33 10.06
CA CYS A 27 8.36 0.12 10.85
C CYS A 27 8.12 0.58 12.29
N PRO A 28 6.92 0.40 12.86
CA PRO A 28 6.68 0.74 14.26
C PRO A 28 7.67 0.01 15.17
N GLU A 29 8.19 0.72 16.16
CA GLU A 29 9.07 0.16 17.18
C GLU A 29 8.21 -0.65 18.16
N GLY A 30 8.27 -1.97 18.10
CA GLY A 30 7.43 -2.87 18.89
C GLY A 30 7.77 -4.34 18.63
N GLU A 31 7.17 -5.26 19.40
CA GLU A 31 7.49 -6.70 19.51
C GLU A 31 7.43 -7.46 18.16
N LEU A 32 8.46 -7.29 17.33
CA LEU A 32 8.65 -7.99 16.06
C LEU A 32 8.62 -9.51 16.24
N HIS A 33 8.99 -10.00 17.42
CA HIS A 33 9.21 -11.42 17.66
C HIS A 33 7.93 -12.26 17.76
N GLU A 34 6.79 -11.68 18.16
CA GLU A 34 5.50 -12.38 18.12
C GLU A 34 4.81 -12.26 16.75
N LEU A 35 5.02 -11.13 16.05
CA LEU A 35 4.47 -10.89 14.72
C LEU A 35 5.15 -11.70 13.59
N GLU A 36 6.38 -12.17 13.80
CA GLU A 36 7.08 -13.07 12.87
C GLU A 36 6.38 -14.43 12.73
N LYS A 37 5.54 -14.82 13.69
CA LYS A 37 4.80 -16.09 13.69
C LYS A 37 3.37 -15.99 13.14
N ALA A 38 2.95 -14.81 12.66
CA ALA A 38 1.62 -14.65 12.11
C ALA A 38 1.43 -15.56 10.90
N LEU A 39 0.40 -16.42 10.93
CA LEU A 39 0.01 -17.21 9.78
C LEU A 39 -0.36 -16.28 8.61
N PRO A 40 -0.06 -16.63 7.35
CA PRO A 40 -0.39 -15.80 6.19
C PRO A 40 -1.86 -15.36 6.15
N GLN A 41 -2.77 -16.20 6.65
CA GLN A 41 -4.21 -15.92 6.75
C GLN A 41 -4.59 -14.83 7.75
N HIS A 42 -3.67 -14.40 8.62
CA HIS A 42 -3.89 -13.34 9.60
C HIS A 42 -3.37 -11.99 9.12
N VAL A 43 -2.77 -11.94 7.94
CA VAL A 43 -2.20 -10.71 7.38
C VAL A 43 -3.25 -10.00 6.55
N GLY A 44 -3.48 -8.73 6.89
CA GLY A 44 -4.30 -7.79 6.14
C GLY A 44 -3.44 -6.67 5.58
N TYR A 45 -3.82 -6.20 4.39
CA TYR A 45 -3.14 -5.12 3.69
C TYR A 45 -4.09 -3.99 3.38
N ILE A 46 -3.65 -2.75 3.58
CA ILE A 46 -4.27 -1.57 2.96
C ILE A 46 -3.34 -1.11 1.85
N ILE A 47 -3.86 -1.01 0.63
CA ILE A 47 -3.14 -0.46 -0.52
C ILE A 47 -3.76 0.89 -0.86
N LEU A 48 -2.91 1.93 -0.89
CA LEU A 48 -3.27 3.25 -1.37
C LEU A 48 -2.55 3.51 -2.70
N GLY A 49 -3.28 3.88 -3.74
CA GLY A 49 -2.75 4.20 -5.06
C GLY A 49 -3.00 5.65 -5.44
N PHE A 50 -1.98 6.31 -5.98
CA PHE A 50 -2.07 7.72 -6.36
C PHE A 50 -1.57 7.91 -7.79
N LYS A 51 -2.44 8.44 -8.65
CA LYS A 51 -2.06 8.89 -9.99
C LYS A 51 -1.41 10.26 -9.86
N SER A 52 -0.31 10.49 -10.58
CA SER A 52 0.33 11.80 -10.64
C SER A 52 0.19 12.35 -12.05
N ILE A 53 -0.14 13.63 -12.17
CA ILE A 53 -0.24 14.34 -13.44
C ILE A 53 1.12 14.98 -13.79
N ASP A 54 1.97 15.27 -12.80
CA ASP A 54 3.16 16.09 -12.99
C ASP A 54 4.39 15.57 -12.23
N ARG A 55 5.45 15.25 -12.98
CA ARG A 55 6.72 14.70 -12.46
C ARG A 55 7.63 15.76 -11.84
N ASN A 56 7.34 17.04 -12.08
CA ASN A 56 8.18 18.16 -11.67
C ASN A 56 8.32 18.31 -10.15
N PHE A 57 7.38 17.76 -9.38
CA PHE A 57 7.39 17.83 -7.90
C PHE A 57 7.80 16.51 -7.22
N SER A 58 8.35 15.55 -7.97
CA SER A 58 8.62 14.18 -7.47
C SER A 58 9.42 14.14 -6.16
N GLN A 59 10.50 14.93 -6.03
CA GLN A 59 11.32 14.91 -4.82
C GLN A 59 10.62 15.51 -3.59
N VAL A 60 9.87 16.60 -3.78
CA VAL A 60 9.10 17.23 -2.70
C VAL A 60 8.02 16.28 -2.21
N MET A 61 7.30 15.63 -3.14
CA MET A 61 6.31 14.61 -2.84
C MET A 61 6.92 13.43 -2.08
N VAL A 62 8.11 12.95 -2.48
CA VAL A 62 8.81 11.88 -1.76
C VAL A 62 9.20 12.30 -0.34
N ASN A 63 9.59 13.56 -0.14
CA ASN A 63 10.00 14.05 1.18
C ASN A 63 8.80 14.27 2.13
N SER A 64 7.66 14.73 1.60
CA SER A 64 6.43 14.97 2.36
C SER A 64 5.45 13.79 2.34
N TRP A 65 5.89 12.60 1.92
CA TRP A 65 5.02 11.44 1.67
C TRP A 65 4.10 11.08 2.82
N LYS A 66 4.57 11.20 4.07
CA LYS A 66 3.79 10.88 5.27
C LYS A 66 2.53 11.73 5.40
N ASP A 67 2.58 12.97 4.92
CA ASP A 67 1.50 13.95 4.97
C ASP A 67 0.47 13.68 3.88
N TRP A 68 0.87 13.77 2.61
CA TRP A 68 -0.08 13.79 1.50
C TRP A 68 -0.67 12.41 1.18
N THR A 69 0.05 11.32 1.50
CA THR A 69 -0.49 9.96 1.36
C THR A 69 -1.37 9.55 2.53
N GLY A 70 -1.38 10.32 3.63
CA GLY A 70 -2.05 9.95 4.87
C GLY A 70 -1.31 8.90 5.72
N ALA A 71 -0.09 8.47 5.35
CA ALA A 71 0.65 7.46 6.11
C ALA A 71 0.91 7.85 7.58
N ARG A 72 1.08 9.14 7.91
CA ARG A 72 1.17 9.57 9.31
C ARG A 72 -0.12 9.32 10.08
N TYR A 73 -1.27 9.54 9.45
CA TYR A 73 -2.56 9.28 10.09
C TYR A 73 -2.74 7.78 10.33
N ILE A 74 -2.38 6.94 9.35
CA ILE A 74 -2.42 5.48 9.52
C ILE A 74 -1.53 5.06 10.69
N TYR A 75 -0.30 5.56 10.75
CA TYR A 75 0.61 5.25 11.85
C TYR A 75 0.06 5.67 13.24
N MET A 76 -0.63 6.80 13.32
CA MET A 76 -1.10 7.36 14.59
C MET A 76 -2.45 6.81 15.06
N TYR A 77 -3.31 6.37 14.13
CA TYR A 77 -4.73 6.10 14.43
C TYR A 77 -5.20 4.72 14.03
N LEU A 78 -4.40 3.92 13.32
CA LEU A 78 -4.75 2.52 13.08
C LEU A 78 -4.77 1.79 14.44
N PRO A 79 -5.85 1.05 14.79
CA PRO A 79 -5.93 0.36 16.08
C PRO A 79 -4.78 -0.63 16.30
N ASP A 80 -4.11 -0.55 17.46
CA ASP A 80 -2.94 -1.37 17.81
C ASP A 80 -3.19 -2.87 17.68
N GLU A 81 -4.40 -3.33 18.02
CA GLU A 81 -4.83 -4.73 17.93
C GLU A 81 -4.83 -5.31 16.50
N LEU A 82 -4.80 -4.45 15.46
CA LEU A 82 -4.65 -4.89 14.07
C LEU A 82 -3.19 -5.22 13.74
N GLY A 83 -2.24 -4.84 14.61
CA GLY A 83 -0.84 -5.24 14.53
C GLY A 83 -0.12 -4.61 13.34
N LEU A 84 -0.12 -3.27 13.28
CA LEU A 84 0.63 -2.53 12.26
C LEU A 84 2.10 -2.95 12.27
N THR A 85 2.57 -3.49 11.16
CA THR A 85 3.95 -3.99 11.05
C THR A 85 4.81 -3.09 10.20
N ARG A 86 4.24 -2.57 9.11
CA ARG A 86 4.99 -1.78 8.14
C ARG A 86 4.07 -0.89 7.33
N ILE A 87 4.56 0.31 7.03
CA ILE A 87 4.03 1.18 5.98
C ILE A 87 5.15 1.40 4.97
N SER A 88 5.00 0.90 3.75
CA SER A 88 5.96 1.06 2.66
C SER A 88 5.44 2.02 1.61
N PHE A 89 6.31 2.90 1.11
CA PHE A 89 6.01 3.87 0.08
C PHE A 89 6.84 3.62 -1.17
N PHE A 90 6.15 3.44 -2.28
CA PHE A 90 6.70 3.04 -3.56
C PHE A 90 6.49 4.12 -4.62
N THR A 91 7.48 4.27 -5.49
CA THR A 91 7.40 5.09 -6.71
C THR A 91 7.48 4.19 -7.93
N ARG A 92 6.66 4.47 -8.94
CA ARG A 92 6.76 3.80 -10.24
C ARG A 92 8.06 4.21 -10.94
N GLU A 93 8.80 3.21 -11.42
CA GLU A 93 10.02 3.40 -12.22
C GLU A 93 9.77 3.20 -13.72
N ALA A 94 8.84 2.31 -14.06
CA ALA A 94 8.47 2.00 -15.43
C ALA A 94 7.07 1.37 -15.48
N PRO A 95 6.44 1.32 -16.65
CA PRO A 95 6.71 2.12 -17.83
C PRO A 95 6.09 3.52 -17.70
N ASP A 96 6.65 4.48 -18.42
CA ASP A 96 6.20 5.88 -18.38
C ASP A 96 4.94 6.14 -19.21
N SER A 97 4.71 5.30 -20.22
CA SER A 97 3.63 5.33 -21.21
C SER A 97 2.25 5.03 -20.63
N LEU A 98 2.16 4.33 -19.50
CA LEU A 98 0.89 3.84 -18.98
C LEU A 98 0.25 4.81 -17.98
N ASN A 99 -1.09 4.91 -18.00
CA ASN A 99 -1.87 5.64 -17.00
C ASN A 99 -2.09 4.78 -15.73
N MET A 100 -1.00 4.47 -15.04
CA MET A 100 -1.00 3.71 -13.78
C MET A 100 -0.75 4.62 -12.57
N PHE A 101 -0.82 4.04 -11.37
CA PHE A 101 -0.42 4.76 -10.16
C PHE A 101 1.06 5.15 -10.25
N MET A 102 1.35 6.42 -9.96
CA MET A 102 2.72 6.89 -9.85
C MET A 102 3.30 6.52 -8.49
N TYR A 103 2.44 6.52 -7.47
CA TYR A 103 2.81 6.21 -6.10
C TYR A 103 1.88 5.17 -5.51
N VAL A 104 2.44 4.27 -4.71
CA VAL A 104 1.71 3.27 -3.95
C VAL A 104 2.17 3.30 -2.50
N VAL A 105 1.23 3.25 -1.57
CA VAL A 105 1.50 2.95 -0.16
C VAL A 105 0.93 1.59 0.17
N LEU A 106 1.74 0.74 0.79
CA LEU A 106 1.35 -0.57 1.30
C LEU A 106 1.43 -0.56 2.82
N VAL A 107 0.32 -0.83 3.48
CA VAL A 107 0.22 -0.97 4.93
C VAL A 107 0.04 -2.45 5.23
N GLU A 108 0.91 -3.03 6.06
CA GLU A 108 0.83 -4.43 6.51
C GLU A 108 0.37 -4.49 7.96
N CYS A 109 -0.66 -5.30 8.21
CA CYS A 109 -1.24 -5.57 9.52
C CYS A 109 -1.22 -7.09 9.75
N ARG A 110 -0.60 -7.61 10.81
CA ARG A 110 -0.42 -9.07 11.01
C ARG A 110 -1.35 -9.71 12.03
N SER A 111 -2.22 -8.92 12.65
CA SER A 111 -3.14 -9.41 13.69
C SER A 111 -4.59 -9.47 13.21
N VAL A 112 -4.84 -9.56 11.90
CA VAL A 112 -6.18 -9.55 11.28
C VAL A 112 -6.76 -10.98 11.22
N ASN A 113 -6.89 -11.60 12.39
CA ASN A 113 -7.18 -13.03 12.55
C ASN A 113 -8.65 -13.36 12.90
N THR A 114 -9.50 -12.35 13.11
CA THR A 114 -10.93 -12.54 13.38
C THR A 114 -11.79 -11.70 12.44
N ARG A 115 -13.05 -12.10 12.25
CA ARG A 115 -14.04 -11.30 11.49
C ARG A 115 -14.20 -9.88 12.04
N GLU A 116 -14.14 -9.72 13.37
CA GLU A 116 -14.23 -8.41 14.00
C GLU A 116 -13.04 -7.52 13.60
N ARG A 117 -11.81 -8.04 13.65
CA ARG A 117 -10.61 -7.31 13.24
C ARG A 117 -10.59 -7.00 11.74
N GLN A 118 -11.06 -7.93 10.91
CA GLN A 118 -11.29 -7.67 9.48
C GLN A 118 -12.27 -6.52 9.27
N MET A 119 -13.37 -6.48 10.03
CA MET A 119 -14.36 -5.41 9.95
C MET A 119 -13.81 -4.06 10.43
N ARG A 120 -13.00 -4.05 11.49
CA ARG A 120 -12.32 -2.83 11.95
C ARG A 120 -11.32 -2.30 10.93
N LEU A 121 -10.55 -3.17 10.27
CA LEU A 121 -9.64 -2.77 9.20
C LEU A 121 -10.41 -2.16 8.01
N LEU A 122 -11.54 -2.77 7.63
CA LEU A 122 -12.41 -2.26 6.58
C LEU A 122 -13.05 -0.92 6.93
N ASP A 123 -13.57 -0.78 8.16
CA ASP A 123 -14.11 0.49 8.67
C ASP A 123 -13.05 1.59 8.69
N PHE A 124 -11.84 1.30 9.18
CA PHE A 124 -10.72 2.24 9.18
C PHE A 124 -10.40 2.72 7.75
N ALA A 125 -10.30 1.79 6.79
CA ALA A 125 -10.07 2.12 5.39
C ALA A 125 -11.21 2.96 4.78
N GLN A 126 -12.46 2.70 5.15
CA GLN A 126 -13.61 3.50 4.70
C GLN A 126 -13.55 4.94 5.25
N ARG A 127 -13.28 5.12 6.54
CA ARG A 127 -13.14 6.46 7.14
C ARG A 127 -12.00 7.23 6.51
N MET A 128 -10.87 6.56 6.25
CA MET A 128 -9.75 7.14 5.50
C MET A 128 -10.16 7.67 4.11
N ARG A 129 -10.99 6.93 3.36
CA ARG A 129 -11.50 7.39 2.05
C ARG A 129 -12.31 8.69 2.19
N VAL A 130 -13.12 8.81 3.24
CA VAL A 130 -14.00 9.97 3.46
C VAL A 130 -13.23 11.17 3.99
N GLU A 131 -12.36 10.98 4.99
CA GLU A 131 -11.71 12.06 5.73
C GLU A 131 -10.50 12.66 5.00
N ARG A 132 -9.77 11.85 4.23
CA ARG A 132 -8.51 12.27 3.61
C ARG A 132 -8.63 12.50 2.11
N MET A 133 -9.61 11.88 1.43
CA MET A 133 -9.88 11.96 -0.02
C MET A 133 -8.64 11.82 -0.93
N SER A 134 -7.52 11.31 -0.41
CA SER A 134 -6.26 11.24 -1.12
C SER A 134 -6.05 9.83 -1.66
N GLY A 135 -6.27 9.68 -2.96
CA GLY A 135 -5.98 8.45 -3.71
C GLY A 135 -7.05 7.36 -3.63
N TYR A 136 -6.73 6.24 -4.27
CA TYR A 136 -7.53 5.03 -4.31
C TYR A 136 -7.15 4.15 -3.13
N ILE A 137 -8.10 3.64 -2.36
CA ILE A 137 -7.83 2.81 -1.19
C ILE A 137 -8.53 1.47 -1.37
N SER A 138 -7.79 0.38 -1.15
CA SER A 138 -8.32 -1.00 -1.16
C SER A 138 -7.76 -1.80 0.01
N VAL A 139 -8.52 -2.79 0.47
CA VAL A 139 -8.12 -3.71 1.53
C VAL A 139 -8.02 -5.11 0.94
N TYR A 140 -6.95 -5.83 1.28
CA TYR A 140 -6.70 -7.20 0.85
C TYR A 140 -6.39 -8.06 2.08
N GLY A 141 -6.76 -9.33 2.00
CA GLY A 141 -6.49 -10.33 3.03
C GLY A 141 -6.95 -11.69 2.51
N ILE A 142 -6.57 -12.76 3.20
CA ILE A 142 -7.06 -14.10 2.87
C ILE A 142 -8.42 -14.28 3.55
N SER A 143 -9.46 -14.49 2.75
CA SER A 143 -10.78 -14.89 3.27
C SER A 143 -10.68 -16.31 3.83
N GLN A 144 -11.10 -16.51 5.07
CA GLN A 144 -11.38 -17.85 5.58
C GLN A 144 -12.85 -18.14 5.21
N GLU A 145 -13.05 -19.12 4.33
CA GLU A 145 -14.38 -19.71 4.06
C GLU A 145 -14.86 -20.54 5.25
#